data_AF-A0A953M6J7-F1
#
_entry.id   AF-A0A953M6J7-F1
#
_cell.length_a   1.000
_cell.length_b   1.000
_cell.length_c   1.000
_cell.angle_alpha   90.00
_cell.angle_beta   90.00
_cell.angle_gamma   90.00
#
_symmetry.space_group_name_H-M   'P 1'
#
loop_
_entity.id
_entity.type
_entity.pdbx_description
1 polymer ?
#
loop_
_entity_poly.entity_id
_entity_poly.type
_entity_poly.pdbx_seq_one_letter_code
_entity_poly.pdbx_strand_id
1 'polypeptide(L)'
;MQNPFDNPGFSMASLTTAINLIPNRYGRIEQLGLFPAKPVRTRQIIVEEYAGRLNLLPTKPPGSPGTVGERGTRKLRSFVIPHIPHDDVVLPEEVQGIRAFGSETEMEAISGVMARHLETMRNKHAITLEHLRMGALKGQILDADGSTIYDLYTEFGLSQTSINFDLANANSDIKGHCYDVLAEIEDNLKGEFMTGVHVLCSPQFFRALTTHKTVKEAYTNWQQGAILINDVRAGFTFGGITFEEYRGQASDINGTVRKFIAPGEAHAFPLGTVDTFATYFAPADFNETVGTLGQPLYAKQEPRKFDRGTDLHTQSNPLPMCHRPGVLVKLTMA
;
A
#
# COMPACT_ATOMS: atom_id res chain seq x y z
N MET A 1 -24.71 40.31 5.42
CA MET A 1 -24.92 38.89 5.06
C MET A 1 -23.74 38.12 5.62
N GLN A 2 -23.98 37.07 6.38
CA GLN A 2 -22.93 36.26 7.01
C GLN A 2 -22.34 35.34 5.94
N ASN A 3 -21.02 35.29 5.81
CA ASN A 3 -20.37 34.39 4.85
C ASN A 3 -20.70 32.94 5.26
N PRO A 4 -21.41 32.16 4.41
CA PRO A 4 -21.78 30.78 4.76
C PRO A 4 -20.56 29.86 4.93
N PHE A 5 -19.37 30.29 4.49
CA PHE A 5 -18.10 29.57 4.64
C PHE A 5 -17.35 29.89 5.95
N ASP A 6 -17.73 30.93 6.70
CA ASP A 6 -17.09 31.34 7.97
C ASP A 6 -17.62 30.57 9.21
N ASN A 7 -18.20 29.39 9.01
CA ASN A 7 -18.72 28.57 10.10
C ASN A 7 -17.58 27.76 10.78
N PRO A 8 -17.48 27.70 12.13
CA PRO A 8 -16.50 26.85 12.84
C PRO A 8 -16.54 25.36 12.44
N GLY A 9 -17.65 24.89 11.85
CA GLY A 9 -17.75 23.57 11.22
C GLY A 9 -16.75 23.32 10.07
N PHE A 10 -16.19 24.36 9.47
CA PHE A 10 -15.20 24.28 8.38
C PHE A 10 -13.77 24.66 8.79
N SER A 11 -13.47 24.65 10.10
CA SER A 11 -12.09 24.80 10.57
C SER A 11 -11.20 23.66 10.04
N MET A 12 -9.89 23.89 9.93
CA MET A 12 -8.94 22.87 9.50
C MET A 12 -9.04 21.58 10.32
N ALA A 13 -9.23 21.68 11.65
CA ALA A 13 -9.39 20.52 12.52
C ALA A 13 -10.68 19.73 12.21
N SER A 14 -11.78 20.44 11.97
CA SER A 14 -13.07 19.83 11.61
C SER A 14 -13.01 19.17 10.23
N LEU A 15 -12.46 19.85 9.23
CA LEU A 15 -12.29 19.33 7.87
C LEU A 15 -11.32 18.16 7.81
N THR A 16 -10.23 18.22 8.57
CA THR A 16 -9.27 17.13 8.67
C THR A 16 -9.89 15.91 9.37
N THR A 17 -10.73 16.12 10.38
CA THR A 17 -11.47 15.00 11.00
C THR A 17 -12.52 14.42 10.05
N ALA A 18 -13.27 15.30 9.35
CA ALA A 18 -14.31 14.89 8.40
C ALA A 18 -13.71 14.13 7.21
N ILE A 19 -12.64 14.66 6.60
CA ILE A 19 -11.99 14.00 5.48
C ILE A 19 -11.43 12.66 5.91
N ASN A 20 -10.98 12.46 7.15
CA ASN A 20 -10.47 11.18 7.67
C ASN A 20 -11.57 10.18 8.07
N LEU A 21 -12.81 10.63 8.35
CA LEU A 21 -13.95 9.76 8.67
C LEU A 21 -14.58 9.08 7.44
N ILE A 22 -14.50 9.71 6.26
CA ILE A 22 -15.03 9.15 5.01
C ILE A 22 -14.44 7.74 4.80
N PRO A 23 -15.21 6.67 4.56
CA PRO A 23 -14.61 5.35 4.38
C PRO A 23 -13.74 5.34 3.11
N ASN A 24 -12.52 4.82 3.20
CA ASN A 24 -11.72 4.57 2.02
C ASN A 24 -12.35 3.41 1.23
N ARG A 25 -12.89 3.69 0.04
CA ARG A 25 -13.53 2.69 -0.82
C ARG A 25 -12.55 1.95 -1.71
N TYR A 26 -11.28 2.36 -1.75
CA TYR A 26 -10.27 1.87 -2.68
C TYR A 26 -9.06 1.26 -1.96
N GLY A 27 -8.56 0.16 -2.52
CA GLY A 27 -7.27 -0.44 -2.16
C GLY A 27 -7.40 -1.85 -1.62
N ARG A 28 -6.88 -2.83 -2.36
CA ARG A 28 -6.84 -4.23 -1.91
C ARG A 28 -5.72 -4.41 -0.88
N ILE A 29 -4.59 -3.72 -1.04
CA ILE A 29 -3.48 -3.78 -0.09
C ILE A 29 -3.90 -3.22 1.26
N GLU A 30 -4.71 -2.15 1.27
CA GLU A 30 -5.30 -1.63 2.50
C GLU A 30 -6.17 -2.68 3.20
N GLN A 31 -6.99 -3.43 2.45
CA GLN A 31 -7.79 -4.53 3.02
C GLN A 31 -6.95 -5.68 3.57
N LEU A 32 -5.79 -5.93 2.97
CA LEU A 32 -4.84 -6.93 3.49
C LEU A 32 -4.17 -6.49 4.80
N GLY A 33 -4.30 -5.22 5.19
CA GLY A 33 -3.79 -4.70 6.46
C GLY A 33 -2.26 -4.77 6.57
N LEU A 34 -1.56 -4.83 5.44
CA LEU A 34 -0.12 -5.07 5.40
C LEU A 34 0.69 -3.91 5.99
N PHE A 35 0.25 -2.68 5.76
CA PHE A 35 1.02 -1.49 6.12
C PHE A 35 0.37 -0.75 7.29
N PRO A 36 0.67 -1.13 8.55
CA PRO A 36 0.20 -0.39 9.72
C PRO A 36 0.68 1.07 9.66
N ALA A 37 -0.20 1.99 10.05
CA ALA A 37 0.08 3.41 10.09
C ALA A 37 1.03 3.74 11.26
N LYS A 38 2.21 4.31 10.97
CA LYS A 38 3.18 4.79 11.95
C LYS A 38 3.30 6.32 11.81
N PRO A 39 2.56 7.11 12.61
CA PRO A 39 2.63 8.57 12.53
C PRO A 39 3.99 9.07 13.05
N VAL A 40 4.61 9.98 12.31
CA VAL A 40 5.89 10.61 12.68
C VAL A 40 5.73 12.12 12.80
N ARG A 41 6.66 12.77 13.50
CA ARG A 41 6.66 14.23 13.70
C ARG A 41 7.52 14.98 12.69
N THR A 42 8.35 14.26 11.95
CA THR A 42 9.31 14.80 11.00
C THR A 42 9.16 14.12 9.65
N ARG A 43 9.44 14.87 8.58
CA ARG A 43 9.44 14.31 7.22
C ARG A 43 10.64 13.41 6.93
N GLN A 44 11.67 13.48 7.76
CA GLN A 44 12.81 12.58 7.71
C GLN A 44 12.58 11.46 8.72
N ILE A 45 12.62 10.22 8.24
CA ILE A 45 12.62 9.03 9.06
C ILE A 45 13.98 8.36 8.98
N ILE A 46 14.43 7.79 10.09
CA ILE A 46 15.64 7.00 10.15
C ILE A 46 15.21 5.57 10.44
N VAL A 47 15.57 4.66 9.56
CA VAL A 47 15.36 3.22 9.74
C VAL A 47 16.67 2.62 10.20
N GLU A 48 16.66 2.00 11.38
CA GLU A 48 17.79 1.24 11.88
C GLU A 48 17.68 -0.20 11.36
N GLU A 49 18.63 -0.62 10.56
CA GLU A 49 18.80 -2.04 10.21
C GLU A 49 19.54 -2.72 11.37
N TYR A 50 18.81 -3.52 12.14
CA TYR A 50 19.39 -4.38 13.18
C TYR A 50 19.51 -5.80 12.66
N ALA A 51 20.71 -6.19 12.21
CA ALA A 51 21.05 -7.57 11.95
C ALA A 51 21.22 -8.32 13.28
N GLY A 52 20.11 -8.61 13.94
CA GLY A 52 20.08 -9.42 15.16
C GLY A 52 20.48 -10.85 14.83
N ARG A 53 21.74 -11.22 15.07
CA ARG A 53 22.19 -12.60 14.92
C ARG A 53 21.56 -13.45 16.04
N LEU A 54 20.60 -14.30 15.68
CA LEU A 54 20.08 -15.33 16.58
C LEU A 54 21.15 -16.41 16.73
N ASN A 55 22.00 -16.28 17.75
CA ASN A 55 22.97 -17.30 18.12
C ASN A 55 22.37 -18.23 19.17
N LEU A 56 22.58 -19.54 18.99
CA LEU A 56 22.33 -20.51 20.05
C LEU A 56 23.24 -20.19 21.24
N LEU A 57 22.65 -20.00 22.41
CA LEU A 57 23.40 -19.80 23.64
C LEU A 57 23.98 -21.15 24.08
N PRO A 58 25.30 -21.27 24.34
CA PRO A 58 25.87 -22.52 24.83
C PRO A 58 25.31 -22.81 26.23
N THR A 59 24.92 -24.06 26.48
CA THR A 59 24.54 -24.50 27.82
C THR A 59 25.78 -24.46 28.71
N LYS A 60 25.66 -23.85 29.89
CA LYS A 60 26.75 -23.76 30.86
C LYS A 60 26.31 -24.30 32.23
N PRO A 61 27.22 -24.90 33.02
CA PRO A 61 26.91 -25.38 34.36
C PRO A 61 26.41 -24.25 35.28
N PRO A 62 25.48 -24.54 36.21
CA PRO A 62 25.04 -23.57 37.21
C PRO A 62 26.24 -22.93 37.95
N GLY A 63 26.30 -21.59 37.98
CA GLY A 63 27.37 -20.83 38.64
C GLY A 63 28.51 -20.33 37.72
N SER A 64 28.50 -20.67 36.44
CA SER A 64 29.48 -20.16 35.47
C SER A 64 29.08 -18.79 34.90
N PRO A 65 30.05 -17.92 34.53
CA PRO A 65 29.76 -16.60 33.99
C PRO A 65 28.95 -16.70 32.69
N GLY A 66 27.89 -15.88 32.59
CA GLY A 66 27.00 -15.83 31.44
C GLY A 66 27.75 -15.55 30.12
N THR A 67 27.20 -16.03 29.01
CA THR A 67 27.73 -15.69 27.68
C THR A 67 27.46 -14.22 27.40
N VAL A 68 28.49 -13.44 27.06
CA VAL A 68 28.33 -12.05 26.66
C VAL A 68 27.73 -12.04 25.25
N GLY A 69 26.55 -11.44 25.10
CA GLY A 69 25.92 -11.28 23.80
C GLY A 69 26.73 -10.32 22.94
N GLU A 70 27.22 -10.78 21.79
CA GLU A 70 27.72 -9.89 20.74
C GLU A 70 26.55 -9.06 20.21
N ARG A 71 26.70 -7.73 20.23
CA ARG A 71 25.67 -6.82 19.71
C ARG A 71 25.84 -6.71 18.19
N GLY A 72 24.76 -6.86 17.45
CA GLY A 72 24.77 -6.63 16.00
C GLY A 72 25.17 -5.20 15.67
N THR A 73 25.92 -5.01 14.59
CA THR A 73 26.25 -3.69 14.05
C THR A 73 25.00 -3.04 13.46
N ARG A 74 24.70 -1.80 13.85
CA ARG A 74 23.56 -1.02 13.34
C ARG A 74 23.96 -0.26 12.09
N LYS A 75 23.15 -0.33 11.03
CA LYS A 75 23.24 0.60 9.89
C LYS A 75 22.04 1.54 9.94
N LEU A 76 22.29 2.84 9.83
CA LEU A 76 21.27 3.87 9.80
C LEU A 76 21.02 4.28 8.35
N ARG A 77 19.75 4.30 7.94
CA ARG A 77 19.33 4.78 6.63
C ARG A 77 18.26 5.85 6.80
N SER A 78 18.45 7.00 6.18
CA SER A 78 17.50 8.11 6.26
C SER A 78 16.65 8.17 5.01
N PHE A 79 15.34 8.27 5.17
CA PHE A 79 14.39 8.47 4.08
C PHE A 79 13.60 9.76 4.29
N VAL A 80 13.35 10.47 3.19
CA VAL A 80 12.49 11.66 3.16
C VAL A 80 11.12 11.25 2.65
N ILE A 81 10.09 11.51 3.44
CA ILE A 81 8.68 11.26 3.13
C ILE A 81 8.25 12.22 2.00
N PRO A 82 7.60 11.74 0.92
CA PRO A 82 7.13 12.56 -0.18
C PRO A 82 5.97 13.48 0.24
N HIS A 83 5.73 14.54 -0.54
CA HIS A 83 4.64 15.48 -0.33
C HIS A 83 3.64 15.37 -1.48
N ILE A 84 2.36 15.14 -1.18
CA ILE A 84 1.31 15.06 -2.19
C ILE A 84 0.24 16.12 -1.89
N PRO A 85 0.37 17.35 -2.42
CA PRO A 85 -0.67 18.36 -2.35
C PRO A 85 -1.72 18.16 -3.46
N HIS A 86 -2.96 18.51 -3.17
CA HIS A 86 -4.05 18.54 -4.15
C HIS A 86 -5.02 19.68 -3.84
N ASP A 87 -5.13 20.60 -4.78
CA ASP A 87 -6.03 21.76 -4.74
C ASP A 87 -7.29 21.52 -5.57
N ASP A 88 -8.41 22.08 -5.09
CA ASP A 88 -9.67 22.19 -5.80
C ASP A 88 -10.35 23.50 -5.43
N VAL A 89 -11.38 23.89 -6.17
CA VAL A 89 -12.13 25.13 -5.94
C VAL A 89 -13.61 24.83 -5.88
N VAL A 90 -14.32 25.47 -4.95
CA VAL A 90 -15.77 25.51 -4.91
C VAL A 90 -16.22 26.91 -5.33
N LEU A 91 -16.83 27.02 -6.50
CA LEU A 91 -17.32 28.28 -7.05
C LEU A 91 -18.79 28.53 -6.65
N PRO A 92 -19.22 29.80 -6.48
CA PRO A 92 -20.61 30.11 -6.16
C PRO A 92 -21.63 29.59 -7.20
N GLU A 93 -21.22 29.48 -8.46
CA GLU A 93 -22.02 28.94 -9.56
C GLU A 93 -22.33 27.45 -9.40
N GLU A 94 -21.48 26.69 -8.70
CA GLU A 94 -21.69 25.26 -8.43
C GLU A 94 -22.67 25.01 -7.28
N VAL A 95 -22.95 26.05 -6.49
CA VAL A 95 -23.96 26.04 -5.43
C VAL A 95 -25.27 26.63 -5.94
N GLN A 96 -25.20 27.63 -6.83
CA GLN A 96 -26.39 28.32 -7.35
C GLN A 96 -27.05 27.55 -8.49
N GLY A 97 -28.27 27.04 -8.24
CA GLY A 97 -29.14 26.50 -9.28
C GLY A 97 -28.97 25.01 -9.58
N ILE A 98 -28.10 24.30 -8.85
CA ILE A 98 -27.95 22.85 -8.94
C ILE A 98 -28.86 22.18 -7.90
N ARG A 99 -29.63 21.19 -8.36
CA ARG A 99 -30.53 20.40 -7.51
C ARG A 99 -29.73 19.33 -6.77
N ALA A 100 -30.12 19.04 -5.52
CA ALA A 100 -29.51 17.96 -4.76
C ALA A 100 -29.68 16.61 -5.47
N PHE A 101 -28.63 15.79 -5.48
CA PHE A 101 -28.66 14.46 -6.09
C PHE A 101 -29.73 13.58 -5.41
N GLY A 102 -30.73 13.13 -6.17
CA GLY A 102 -31.83 12.28 -5.66
C GLY A 102 -33.09 13.04 -5.21
N SER A 103 -33.17 14.36 -5.36
CA SER A 103 -34.38 15.16 -5.07
C SER A 103 -34.80 15.99 -6.29
N GLU A 104 -36.11 16.03 -6.58
CA GLU A 104 -36.65 16.84 -7.68
C GLU A 104 -36.86 18.32 -7.28
N THR A 105 -36.91 18.63 -5.99
CA THR A 105 -37.39 19.92 -5.45
C THR A 105 -36.40 20.66 -4.55
N GLU A 106 -35.37 20.00 -4.01
CA GLU A 106 -34.43 20.65 -3.08
C GLU A 106 -33.18 21.17 -3.80
N MET A 107 -32.82 22.43 -3.53
CA MET A 107 -31.54 23.00 -3.95
C MET A 107 -30.40 22.37 -3.16
N GLU A 108 -29.26 22.13 -3.80
CA GLU A 108 -28.10 21.55 -3.13
C GLU A 108 -27.54 22.52 -2.08
N ALA A 109 -27.37 22.03 -0.84
CA ALA A 109 -26.72 22.79 0.22
C ALA A 109 -25.21 22.89 -0.04
N ILE A 110 -24.59 24.03 0.32
CA ILE A 110 -23.13 24.26 0.24
C ILE A 110 -22.33 23.12 0.90
N SER A 111 -22.83 22.57 2.01
CA SER A 111 -22.22 21.44 2.71
C SER A 111 -22.20 20.16 1.87
N GLY A 112 -23.19 19.95 0.99
CA GLY A 112 -23.25 18.79 0.09
C GLY A 112 -22.22 18.88 -1.03
N VAL A 113 -22.10 20.05 -1.66
CA VAL A 113 -21.07 20.32 -2.69
C VAL A 113 -19.68 20.14 -2.09
N MET A 114 -19.40 20.79 -0.94
CA MET A 114 -18.13 20.66 -0.24
C MET A 114 -17.80 19.20 0.11
N ALA A 115 -18.77 18.43 0.60
CA ALA A 115 -18.57 17.01 0.92
C ALA A 115 -18.22 16.17 -0.33
N ARG A 116 -18.83 16.47 -1.48
CA ARG A 116 -18.53 15.78 -2.75
C ARG A 116 -17.13 16.08 -3.27
N HIS A 117 -16.69 17.33 -3.19
CA HIS A 117 -15.30 17.70 -3.54
C HIS A 117 -14.31 17.00 -2.60
N LEU A 118 -14.55 17.04 -1.28
CA LEU A 118 -13.72 16.32 -0.29
C LEU A 118 -13.69 14.80 -0.53
N GLU A 119 -14.82 14.17 -0.89
CA GLU A 119 -14.88 12.75 -1.23
C GLU A 119 -14.03 12.44 -2.47
N THR A 120 -14.13 13.27 -3.51
CA THR A 120 -13.35 13.13 -4.74
C THR A 120 -11.85 13.28 -4.49
N MET A 121 -11.45 14.28 -3.70
CA MET A 121 -10.06 14.50 -3.30
C MET A 121 -9.54 13.33 -2.47
N ARG A 122 -10.32 12.83 -1.51
CA ARG A 122 -9.95 11.65 -0.72
C ARG A 122 -9.73 10.43 -1.61
N ASN A 123 -10.60 10.19 -2.59
CA ASN A 123 -10.46 9.06 -3.50
C ASN A 123 -9.15 9.13 -4.31
N LYS A 124 -8.74 10.32 -4.76
CA LYS A 124 -7.45 10.52 -5.45
C LYS A 124 -6.26 10.23 -4.55
N HIS A 125 -6.28 10.73 -3.31
CA HIS A 125 -5.24 10.42 -2.31
C HIS A 125 -5.18 8.91 -1.99
N ALA A 126 -6.33 8.25 -1.87
CA ALA A 126 -6.40 6.81 -1.62
C ALA A 126 -5.78 5.97 -2.75
N ILE A 127 -6.08 6.29 -4.01
CA ILE A 127 -5.49 5.61 -5.17
C ILE A 127 -3.97 5.83 -5.23
N THR A 128 -3.52 7.04 -4.92
CA THR A 128 -2.08 7.38 -4.90
C THR A 128 -1.36 6.62 -3.78
N LEU A 129 -1.96 6.52 -2.59
CA LEU A 129 -1.42 5.73 -1.49
C LEU A 129 -1.32 4.23 -1.84
N GLU A 130 -2.34 3.68 -2.50
CA GLU A 130 -2.31 2.30 -2.97
C GLU A 130 -1.19 2.09 -4.00
N HIS A 131 -0.98 3.05 -4.91
CA HIS A 131 0.13 3.00 -5.87
C HIS A 131 1.50 2.94 -5.18
N LEU A 132 1.72 3.82 -4.18
CA LEU A 132 2.95 3.83 -3.40
C LEU A 132 3.16 2.52 -2.62
N ARG A 133 2.09 1.94 -2.06
CA ARG A 133 2.15 0.65 -1.36
C ARG A 133 2.44 -0.52 -2.29
N MET A 134 1.87 -0.53 -3.50
CA MET A 134 2.27 -1.48 -4.53
C MET A 134 3.75 -1.33 -4.87
N GLY A 135 4.24 -0.10 -4.99
CA GLY A 135 5.67 0.16 -5.19
C GLY A 135 6.53 -0.43 -4.07
N ALA A 136 6.15 -0.20 -2.82
CA ALA A 136 6.82 -0.77 -1.66
C ALA A 136 6.81 -2.32 -1.64
N LEU A 137 5.71 -2.96 -2.07
CA LEU A 137 5.64 -4.43 -2.22
C LEU A 137 6.49 -4.98 -3.38
N LYS A 138 6.75 -4.16 -4.40
CA LYS A 138 7.67 -4.52 -5.49
C LYS A 138 9.14 -4.31 -5.09
N GLY A 139 9.38 -3.52 -4.03
CA GLY A 139 10.68 -3.06 -3.59
C GLY A 139 11.14 -1.77 -4.27
N GLN A 140 10.31 -1.15 -5.11
CA GLN A 140 10.60 0.11 -5.80
C GLN A 140 9.42 1.06 -5.66
N ILE A 141 9.59 2.11 -4.87
CA ILE A 141 8.57 3.14 -4.64
C ILE A 141 8.66 4.11 -5.82
N LEU A 142 7.62 4.13 -6.65
CA LEU A 142 7.53 4.99 -7.82
C LEU A 142 6.59 6.16 -7.53
N ASP A 143 6.87 7.29 -8.16
CA ASP A 143 5.97 8.44 -8.20
C ASP A 143 4.87 8.24 -9.27
N ALA A 144 3.87 9.11 -9.30
CA ALA A 144 2.80 9.10 -10.29
C ALA A 144 3.35 9.11 -11.74
N ASP A 145 4.38 9.91 -11.99
CA ASP A 145 5.09 10.02 -13.28
C ASP A 145 6.00 8.81 -13.58
N GLY A 146 6.21 7.91 -12.62
CA GLY A 146 6.96 6.66 -12.79
C GLY A 146 8.46 6.80 -12.57
N SER A 147 8.91 8.00 -12.17
CA SER A 147 10.21 8.20 -11.57
C SER A 147 10.32 7.38 -10.28
N THR A 148 11.49 6.81 -10.05
CA THR A 148 11.75 6.09 -8.80
C THR A 148 12.04 7.08 -7.69
N ILE A 149 11.20 7.06 -6.64
CA ILE A 149 11.44 7.83 -5.41
C ILE A 149 12.51 7.12 -4.58
N TYR A 150 12.31 5.82 -4.32
CA TYR A 150 13.28 4.96 -3.64
C TYR A 150 13.30 3.57 -4.23
N ASP A 151 14.49 3.05 -4.47
CA ASP A 151 14.72 1.64 -4.74
C ASP A 151 15.21 0.95 -3.45
N LEU A 152 14.33 0.19 -2.81
CA LEU A 152 14.63 -0.48 -1.54
C LEU A 152 15.72 -1.55 -1.72
N TYR A 153 15.89 -2.14 -2.89
CA TYR A 153 16.97 -3.12 -3.11
C TYR A 153 18.34 -2.44 -3.10
N THR A 154 18.47 -1.35 -3.87
CA THR A 154 19.70 -0.57 -3.93
C THR A 154 20.02 0.05 -2.57
N GLU A 155 19.03 0.62 -1.90
CA GLU A 155 19.20 1.20 -0.57
C GLU A 155 19.66 0.13 0.42
N PHE A 156 19.01 -1.03 0.50
CA PHE A 156 19.41 -2.08 1.45
C PHE A 156 20.63 -2.90 1.00
N GLY A 157 21.14 -2.71 -0.22
CA GLY A 157 22.27 -3.46 -0.78
C GLY A 157 21.92 -4.91 -1.08
N LEU A 158 20.68 -5.18 -1.46
CA LEU A 158 20.16 -6.50 -1.83
C LEU A 158 19.89 -6.55 -3.34
N SER A 159 19.91 -7.75 -3.91
CA SER A 159 19.41 -7.99 -5.27
C SER A 159 17.97 -8.49 -5.21
N GLN A 160 17.14 -8.10 -6.18
CA GLN A 160 15.78 -8.64 -6.29
C GLN A 160 15.82 -10.13 -6.62
N THR A 161 15.22 -10.96 -5.76
CA THR A 161 15.03 -12.38 -6.04
C THR A 161 13.86 -12.56 -7.01
N SER A 162 14.14 -13.16 -8.17
CA SER A 162 13.13 -13.48 -9.18
C SER A 162 13.07 -14.98 -9.43
N ILE A 163 11.88 -15.58 -9.29
CA ILE A 163 11.63 -17.00 -9.55
C ILE A 163 10.78 -17.11 -10.82
N ASN A 164 11.30 -17.86 -11.78
CA ASN A 164 10.65 -18.06 -13.06
C ASN A 164 9.74 -19.31 -13.00
N PHE A 165 8.45 -19.10 -13.24
CA PHE A 165 7.49 -20.17 -13.39
C PHE A 165 7.35 -20.48 -14.89
N ASP A 166 7.88 -21.61 -15.32
CA ASP A 166 7.70 -22.13 -16.69
C ASP A 166 6.27 -22.65 -16.88
N LEU A 167 5.31 -21.72 -17.00
CA LEU A 167 3.89 -22.02 -17.14
C LEU A 167 3.52 -22.43 -18.57
N ALA A 168 4.40 -22.17 -19.55
CA ALA A 168 4.24 -22.62 -20.93
C ALA A 168 4.48 -24.12 -21.08
N ASN A 169 5.38 -24.70 -20.27
CA ASN A 169 5.71 -26.11 -20.31
C ASN A 169 4.78 -26.96 -19.43
N ALA A 170 4.02 -27.85 -20.06
CA ALA A 170 3.08 -28.73 -19.37
C ALA A 170 3.73 -29.71 -18.36
N ASN A 171 5.04 -29.94 -18.46
CA ASN A 171 5.80 -30.84 -17.58
C ASN A 171 6.55 -30.12 -16.46
N SER A 172 6.43 -28.79 -16.36
CA SER A 172 7.08 -28.01 -15.31
C SER A 172 6.57 -28.37 -13.90
N ASP A 173 7.48 -28.41 -12.93
CA ASP A 173 7.16 -28.65 -11.53
C ASP A 173 6.79 -27.34 -10.82
N ILE A 174 5.52 -26.95 -10.96
CA ILE A 174 4.98 -25.76 -10.30
C ILE A 174 5.04 -25.89 -8.78
N LYS A 175 4.93 -27.10 -8.22
CA LYS A 175 4.99 -27.31 -6.78
C LYS A 175 6.41 -27.06 -6.25
N GLY A 176 7.44 -27.50 -6.97
CA GLY A 176 8.83 -27.18 -6.70
C GLY A 176 9.07 -25.67 -6.67
N HIS A 177 8.59 -24.95 -7.67
CA HIS A 177 8.71 -23.49 -7.70
C HIS A 177 7.97 -22.80 -6.55
N CYS A 178 6.80 -23.29 -6.13
CA CYS A 178 6.12 -22.78 -4.93
C CYS A 178 6.95 -23.03 -3.66
N TYR A 179 7.63 -24.17 -3.55
CA TYR A 179 8.51 -24.45 -2.42
C TYR A 179 9.71 -23.51 -2.39
N ASP A 180 10.32 -23.23 -3.55
CA ASP A 180 11.44 -22.27 -3.65
C ASP A 180 11.03 -20.87 -3.20
N VAL A 181 9.81 -20.42 -3.55
CA VAL A 181 9.25 -19.14 -3.08
C VAL A 181 9.10 -19.11 -1.56
N LEU A 182 8.57 -20.19 -0.97
CA LEU A 182 8.42 -20.28 0.49
C LEU A 182 9.78 -20.28 1.19
N ALA A 183 10.73 -21.07 0.70
CA ALA A 183 12.08 -21.16 1.26
C ALA A 183 12.80 -19.81 1.23
N GLU A 184 12.75 -19.09 0.11
CA GLU A 184 13.38 -17.78 -0.01
C GLU A 184 12.79 -16.76 0.97
N ILE A 185 11.46 -16.77 1.17
CA ILE A 185 10.80 -15.88 2.13
C ILE A 185 11.20 -16.27 3.56
N GLU A 186 11.20 -17.57 3.89
CA GLU A 186 11.57 -18.08 5.22
C GLU A 186 13.02 -17.75 5.60
N ASP A 187 13.97 -17.93 4.68
CA ASP A 187 15.38 -17.64 4.90
C ASP A 187 15.64 -16.13 5.10
N ASN A 188 14.81 -15.27 4.48
CA ASN A 188 14.94 -13.83 4.57
C ASN A 188 14.14 -13.19 5.72
N LEU A 189 13.23 -13.91 6.39
CA LEU A 189 12.49 -13.40 7.57
C LEU A 189 13.40 -13.12 8.78
N LYS A 190 14.54 -13.83 8.91
CA LYS A 190 15.64 -13.57 9.87
C LYS A 190 15.17 -13.15 11.28
N GLY A 191 14.29 -13.94 11.89
CA GLY A 191 13.80 -13.73 13.26
C GLY A 191 12.41 -13.11 13.38
N GLU A 192 11.73 -12.88 12.26
CA GLU A 192 10.31 -12.51 12.19
C GLU A 192 9.43 -13.74 11.89
N PHE A 193 8.14 -13.67 12.23
CA PHE A 193 7.19 -14.72 11.91
C PHE A 193 6.26 -14.29 10.77
N MET A 194 5.78 -15.26 10.01
CA MET A 194 4.71 -15.08 9.03
C MET A 194 3.58 -16.05 9.33
N THR A 195 2.36 -15.68 8.99
CA THR A 195 1.18 -16.57 9.08
C THR A 195 0.91 -17.30 7.76
N GLY A 196 1.46 -16.82 6.65
CA GLY A 196 1.34 -17.40 5.32
C GLY A 196 1.92 -16.49 4.25
N VAL A 197 1.98 -16.98 3.02
CA VAL A 197 2.46 -16.19 1.86
C VAL A 197 1.30 -15.87 0.94
N HIS A 198 1.22 -14.61 0.53
CA HIS A 198 0.24 -14.13 -0.43
C HIS A 198 0.94 -13.61 -1.68
N VAL A 199 0.34 -13.89 -2.83
CA VAL A 199 0.85 -13.51 -4.13
C VAL A 199 -0.21 -12.70 -4.85
N LEU A 200 0.11 -11.46 -5.18
CA LEU A 200 -0.69 -10.67 -6.10
C LEU A 200 -0.17 -10.92 -7.52
N CYS A 201 -1.05 -11.37 -8.40
CA CYS A 201 -0.67 -11.77 -9.76
C CYS A 201 -1.47 -11.03 -10.83
N SER A 202 -0.83 -10.85 -11.98
CA SER A 202 -1.48 -10.33 -13.18
C SER A 202 -2.52 -11.33 -13.72
N PRO A 203 -3.55 -10.86 -14.45
CA PRO A 203 -4.55 -11.74 -15.06
C PRO A 203 -3.96 -12.82 -15.97
N GLN A 204 -2.87 -12.51 -16.67
CA GLN A 204 -2.19 -13.43 -17.56
C GLN A 204 -1.50 -14.55 -16.78
N PHE A 205 -0.77 -14.21 -15.72
CA PHE A 205 -0.11 -15.17 -14.84
C PHE A 205 -1.13 -16.08 -14.16
N PHE A 206 -2.19 -15.50 -13.59
CA PHE A 206 -3.24 -16.27 -12.90
C PHE A 206 -3.94 -17.27 -13.82
N ARG A 207 -4.26 -16.84 -15.05
CA ARG A 207 -4.85 -17.73 -16.06
C ARG A 207 -3.89 -18.85 -16.45
N ALA A 208 -2.62 -18.55 -16.65
CA ALA A 208 -1.62 -19.55 -17.00
C ALA A 208 -1.45 -20.59 -15.87
N LEU A 209 -1.39 -20.13 -14.61
CA LEU A 209 -1.29 -20.99 -13.43
C LEU A 209 -2.50 -21.92 -13.27
N THR A 210 -3.72 -21.37 -13.32
CA THR A 210 -4.96 -22.15 -13.15
C THR A 210 -5.25 -23.09 -14.31
N THR A 211 -4.71 -22.80 -15.51
CA THR A 211 -4.91 -23.67 -16.69
C THR A 211 -3.85 -24.75 -16.87
N HIS A 212 -2.77 -24.71 -16.10
CA HIS A 212 -1.68 -25.69 -16.17
C HIS A 212 -2.14 -27.10 -15.80
N LYS A 213 -1.54 -28.11 -16.43
CA LYS A 213 -1.91 -29.52 -16.27
C LYS A 213 -1.75 -30.00 -14.83
N THR A 214 -0.61 -29.72 -14.20
CA THR A 214 -0.31 -30.18 -12.83
C THR A 214 -1.27 -29.58 -11.81
N VAL A 215 -1.61 -28.29 -11.98
CA VAL A 215 -2.56 -27.58 -11.13
C VAL A 215 -3.96 -28.14 -11.32
N LYS A 216 -4.42 -28.33 -12.57
CA LYS A 216 -5.73 -28.96 -12.85
C LYS A 216 -5.86 -30.35 -12.26
N GLU A 217 -4.82 -31.18 -12.40
CA GLU A 217 -4.81 -32.55 -11.88
C GLU A 217 -4.87 -32.55 -10.34
N ALA A 218 -4.08 -31.70 -9.69
CA ALA A 218 -4.08 -31.56 -8.23
C ALA A 218 -5.48 -31.23 -7.67
N TYR A 219 -6.21 -30.31 -8.32
CA TYR A 219 -7.53 -29.88 -7.83
C TYR A 219 -8.69 -30.77 -8.28
N THR A 220 -8.60 -31.39 -9.46
CA THR A 220 -9.58 -32.42 -9.86
C THR A 220 -9.61 -33.55 -8.84
N ASN A 221 -8.44 -33.94 -8.35
CA ASN A 221 -8.27 -35.01 -7.36
C ASN A 221 -8.68 -34.60 -5.94
N TRP A 222 -8.53 -33.32 -5.57
CA TRP A 222 -8.76 -32.86 -4.19
C TRP A 222 -10.19 -32.35 -3.92
N GLN A 223 -10.89 -31.77 -4.91
CA GLN A 223 -12.17 -31.08 -4.67
C GLN A 223 -13.32 -31.45 -5.62
N GLN A 224 -13.25 -32.60 -6.31
CA GLN A 224 -14.29 -33.09 -7.23
C GLN A 224 -14.84 -32.01 -8.20
N GLY A 225 -13.98 -31.10 -8.68
CA GLY A 225 -14.35 -30.11 -9.71
C GLY A 225 -15.00 -28.80 -9.23
N ALA A 226 -15.03 -28.50 -7.92
CA ALA A 226 -15.62 -27.25 -7.41
C ALA A 226 -14.99 -25.96 -7.98
N ILE A 227 -13.71 -26.01 -8.38
CA ILE A 227 -12.98 -24.88 -9.00
C ILE A 227 -13.37 -24.66 -10.47
N LEU A 228 -13.92 -25.66 -11.16
CA LEU A 228 -14.50 -25.44 -12.48
C LEU A 228 -15.82 -24.64 -12.41
N ILE A 229 -16.43 -24.54 -11.23
CA ILE A 229 -17.75 -23.93 -11.00
C ILE A 229 -17.63 -22.56 -10.33
N ASN A 230 -16.66 -22.35 -9.42
CA ASN A 230 -16.53 -21.12 -8.64
C ASN A 230 -15.45 -20.18 -9.18
N ASP A 231 -15.69 -18.86 -9.10
CA ASP A 231 -14.67 -17.84 -9.43
C ASP A 231 -13.60 -17.79 -8.33
N VAL A 232 -12.41 -18.34 -8.63
CA VAL A 232 -11.27 -18.44 -7.70
C VAL A 232 -10.36 -17.21 -7.70
N ARG A 233 -10.68 -16.16 -8.46
CA ARG A 233 -9.82 -14.98 -8.61
C ARG A 233 -9.52 -14.23 -7.31
N ALA A 234 -10.44 -14.32 -6.35
CA ALA A 234 -10.31 -13.66 -5.04
C ALA A 234 -9.34 -14.37 -4.07
N GLY A 235 -8.85 -15.57 -4.41
CA GLY A 235 -7.92 -16.32 -3.58
C GLY A 235 -7.86 -17.79 -3.96
N PHE A 236 -6.73 -18.21 -4.52
CA PHE A 236 -6.45 -19.57 -4.97
C PHE A 236 -5.22 -20.12 -4.24
N THR A 237 -5.41 -21.13 -3.40
CA THR A 237 -4.37 -21.63 -2.48
C THR A 237 -3.65 -22.87 -3.01
N PHE A 238 -2.46 -22.72 -3.58
CA PHE A 238 -1.68 -23.82 -4.14
C PHE A 238 -0.28 -23.91 -3.51
N GLY A 239 0.14 -25.11 -3.10
CA GLY A 239 1.50 -25.34 -2.59
C GLY A 239 1.84 -24.56 -1.32
N GLY A 240 0.85 -24.19 -0.50
CA GLY A 240 1.06 -23.37 0.71
C GLY A 240 1.04 -21.85 0.45
N ILE A 241 0.84 -21.42 -0.79
CA ILE A 241 0.79 -20.02 -1.20
C ILE A 241 -0.63 -19.66 -1.64
N THR A 242 -1.09 -18.46 -1.27
CA THR A 242 -2.38 -17.91 -1.74
C THR A 242 -2.15 -16.97 -2.91
N PHE A 243 -2.65 -17.31 -4.10
CA PHE A 243 -2.60 -16.49 -5.29
C PHE A 243 -3.90 -15.71 -5.46
N GLU A 244 -3.80 -14.41 -5.72
CA GLU A 244 -4.95 -13.54 -5.94
C GLU A 244 -4.75 -12.71 -7.21
N GLU A 245 -5.76 -12.66 -8.07
CA GLU A 245 -5.72 -11.84 -9.27
C GLU A 245 -5.93 -10.37 -8.90
N TYR A 246 -4.91 -9.54 -9.16
CA TYR A 246 -4.97 -8.12 -8.87
C TYR A 246 -5.00 -7.28 -10.14
N ARG A 247 -6.12 -6.56 -10.33
CA ARG A 247 -6.38 -5.70 -11.49
C ARG A 247 -6.19 -4.21 -11.19
N GLY A 248 -5.44 -3.86 -10.15
CA GLY A 248 -5.17 -2.48 -9.80
C GLY A 248 -4.52 -1.71 -10.96
N GLN A 249 -5.15 -0.58 -11.32
CA GLN A 249 -4.67 0.34 -12.33
C GLN A 249 -4.81 1.76 -11.78
N ALA A 250 -3.79 2.58 -11.98
CA ALA A 250 -3.89 4.03 -11.80
C ALA A 250 -3.77 4.71 -13.15
N SER A 251 -4.54 5.77 -13.35
CA SER A 251 -4.34 6.67 -14.48
C SER A 251 -3.50 7.83 -13.99
N ASP A 252 -2.43 8.12 -14.72
CA ASP A 252 -1.65 9.33 -14.50
C ASP A 252 -2.45 10.58 -14.96
N ILE A 253 -1.99 11.78 -14.58
CA ILE A 253 -2.63 13.06 -14.91
C ILE A 253 -2.76 13.28 -16.43
N ASN A 254 -1.87 12.62 -17.20
CA ASN A 254 -1.87 12.61 -18.67
C ASN A 254 -2.79 11.55 -19.29
N GLY A 255 -3.58 10.83 -18.49
CA GLY A 255 -4.49 9.77 -18.94
C GLY A 255 -3.81 8.44 -19.29
N THR A 256 -2.51 8.30 -19.02
CA THR A 256 -1.79 7.04 -19.24
C THR A 256 -2.15 6.04 -18.15
N VAL A 257 -2.81 4.95 -18.53
CA VAL A 257 -3.20 3.89 -17.61
C VAL A 257 -2.00 3.00 -17.29
N ARG A 258 -1.61 2.98 -16.02
CA ARG A 258 -0.53 2.15 -15.51
C ARG A 258 -1.09 1.02 -14.66
N LYS A 259 -0.83 -0.20 -15.11
CA LYS A 259 -1.12 -1.41 -14.34
C LYS A 259 -0.10 -1.51 -13.21
N PHE A 260 -0.56 -1.78 -12.00
CA PHE A 260 0.32 -1.92 -10.85
C PHE A 260 1.26 -3.14 -10.97
N ILE A 261 0.78 -4.19 -11.62
CA ILE A 261 1.54 -5.41 -11.93
C ILE A 261 1.64 -5.54 -13.45
N ALA A 262 2.85 -5.80 -13.95
CA ALA A 262 3.06 -5.97 -15.38
C ALA A 262 2.45 -7.30 -15.86
N PRO A 263 2.06 -7.40 -17.16
CA PRO A 263 1.52 -8.64 -17.70
C PRO A 263 2.51 -9.81 -17.55
N GLY A 264 2.07 -10.91 -16.97
CA GLY A 264 2.91 -12.09 -16.76
C GLY A 264 3.79 -12.06 -15.52
N GLU A 265 3.67 -11.01 -14.71
CA GLU A 265 4.35 -10.91 -13.43
C GLU A 265 3.39 -11.20 -12.27
N ALA A 266 3.97 -11.62 -11.15
CA ALA A 266 3.34 -11.67 -9.85
C ALA A 266 4.35 -11.31 -8.75
N HIS A 267 3.87 -10.90 -7.59
CA HIS A 267 4.71 -10.51 -6.46
C HIS A 267 4.27 -11.26 -5.21
N ALA A 268 5.20 -12.02 -4.62
CA ALA A 268 5.00 -12.77 -3.40
C ALA A 268 5.52 -11.97 -2.19
N PHE A 269 4.76 -12.02 -1.11
CA PHE A 269 5.13 -11.39 0.16
C PHE A 269 4.51 -12.14 1.36
N PRO A 270 5.14 -12.06 2.54
CA PRO A 270 4.61 -12.69 3.75
C PRO A 270 3.45 -11.87 4.34
N LEU A 271 2.44 -12.58 4.84
CA LEU A 271 1.35 -12.04 5.67
C LEU A 271 1.64 -12.26 7.16
N GLY A 272 1.01 -11.44 8.00
CA GLY A 272 1.04 -11.60 9.46
C GLY A 272 2.40 -11.31 10.08
N THR A 273 3.24 -10.55 9.39
CA THR A 273 4.49 -10.00 9.93
C THR A 273 4.19 -8.80 10.84
N VAL A 274 5.11 -8.47 11.75
CA VAL A 274 4.90 -7.44 12.78
C VAL A 274 5.50 -6.11 12.35
N ASP A 275 6.73 -6.13 11.83
CA ASP A 275 7.55 -4.97 11.52
C ASP A 275 8.15 -5.01 10.11
N THR A 276 7.79 -5.98 9.26
CA THR A 276 8.23 -6.00 7.85
C THR A 276 7.71 -4.81 7.05
N PHE A 277 6.48 -4.35 7.32
CA PHE A 277 5.80 -3.33 6.53
C PHE A 277 5.29 -2.20 7.43
N ALA A 278 5.34 -0.96 6.94
CA ALA A 278 4.74 0.18 7.61
C ALA A 278 4.42 1.31 6.63
N THR A 279 3.40 2.13 6.92
CA THR A 279 3.22 3.42 6.26
C THR A 279 3.51 4.53 7.24
N TYR A 280 4.55 5.31 6.96
CA TYR A 280 4.88 6.49 7.73
C TYR A 280 4.06 7.69 7.27
N PHE A 281 3.45 8.40 8.21
CA PHE A 281 2.71 9.64 7.90
C PHE A 281 3.42 10.83 8.55
N ALA A 282 3.83 11.79 7.73
CA ALA A 282 4.43 13.04 8.20
C ALA A 282 3.37 14.15 8.37
N PRO A 283 3.62 15.14 9.24
CA PRO A 283 2.72 16.28 9.36
C PRO A 283 2.68 17.12 8.08
N ALA A 284 1.58 17.83 7.90
CA ALA A 284 1.43 18.88 6.89
C ALA A 284 2.38 20.07 7.14
N ASP A 285 2.64 20.86 6.11
CA ASP A 285 3.45 22.08 6.16
C ASP A 285 2.64 23.33 6.57
N PHE A 286 1.45 23.13 7.14
CA PHE A 286 0.69 24.19 7.76
C PHE A 286 1.33 24.67 9.06
N ASN A 287 1.24 25.97 9.32
CA ASN A 287 1.72 26.58 10.57
C ASN A 287 1.08 25.91 11.80
N GLU A 288 -0.17 25.48 11.69
CA GLU A 288 -0.93 24.84 12.76
C GLU A 288 -0.52 23.38 13.01
N THR A 289 0.14 22.72 12.06
CA THR A 289 0.52 21.29 12.16
C THR A 289 1.99 21.08 12.52
N VAL A 290 2.78 22.15 12.64
CA VAL A 290 4.20 22.09 13.00
C VAL A 290 4.41 21.35 14.33
N GLY A 291 5.21 20.29 14.32
CA GLY A 291 5.57 19.52 15.50
C GLY A 291 4.49 18.55 16.02
N THR A 292 3.34 18.48 15.34
CA THR A 292 2.27 17.50 15.65
C THR A 292 2.57 16.13 15.02
N LEU A 293 1.84 15.09 15.45
CA LEU A 293 1.93 13.78 14.82
C LEU A 293 1.25 13.83 13.44
N GLY A 294 1.90 13.22 12.45
CA GLY A 294 1.35 13.11 11.10
C GLY A 294 0.01 12.37 11.08
N GLN A 295 -0.90 12.87 10.25
CA GLN A 295 -2.22 12.27 9.98
C GLN A 295 -2.28 11.80 8.52
N PRO A 296 -3.21 10.87 8.19
CA PRO A 296 -3.32 10.32 6.84
C PRO A 296 -3.61 11.38 5.77
N LEU A 297 -4.56 12.26 6.05
CA LEU A 297 -4.88 13.41 5.21
C LEU A 297 -5.08 14.65 6.08
N TYR A 298 -4.76 15.80 5.50
CA TYR A 298 -5.08 17.13 6.01
C TYR A 298 -5.94 17.86 4.99
N ALA A 299 -6.90 18.66 5.46
CA ALA A 299 -7.76 19.48 4.62
C ALA A 299 -7.91 20.88 5.21
N LYS A 300 -7.76 21.91 4.37
CA LYS A 300 -7.90 23.32 4.72
C LYS A 300 -8.68 24.03 3.63
N GLN A 301 -9.51 24.98 4.02
CA GLN A 301 -10.20 25.86 3.07
C GLN A 301 -9.80 27.31 3.31
N GLU A 302 -9.80 28.11 2.25
CA GLU A 302 -9.55 29.54 2.33
C GLU A 302 -10.52 30.28 1.39
N PRO A 303 -11.18 31.37 1.84
CA PRO A 303 -12.00 32.18 0.95
C PRO A 303 -11.12 32.85 -0.11
N ARG A 304 -11.59 32.85 -1.36
CA ARG A 304 -10.89 33.52 -2.45
C ARG A 304 -10.88 35.03 -2.27
N LYS A 305 -9.96 35.69 -2.98
CA LYS A 305 -9.98 37.16 -3.09
C LYS A 305 -11.37 37.65 -3.49
N PHE A 306 -11.91 38.57 -2.69
CA PHE A 306 -13.25 39.15 -2.82
C PHE A 306 -14.42 38.17 -2.62
N ASP A 307 -14.22 37.08 -1.87
CA ASP A 307 -15.27 36.09 -1.55
C ASP A 307 -15.93 35.46 -2.79
N ARG A 308 -15.18 35.35 -3.89
CA ARG A 308 -15.65 34.77 -5.16
C ARG A 308 -15.54 33.24 -5.18
N GLY A 309 -15.91 32.60 -4.09
CA GLY A 309 -15.77 31.15 -3.86
C GLY A 309 -14.74 30.81 -2.79
N THR A 310 -14.49 29.51 -2.65
CA THR A 310 -13.65 28.93 -1.59
C THR A 310 -12.64 27.99 -2.23
N ASP A 311 -11.35 28.22 -1.98
CA ASP A 311 -10.30 27.28 -2.33
C ASP A 311 -10.23 26.18 -1.29
N LEU A 312 -10.06 24.94 -1.75
CA LEU A 312 -9.92 23.76 -0.93
C LEU A 312 -8.55 23.14 -1.18
N HIS A 313 -7.75 23.05 -0.12
CA HIS A 313 -6.43 22.44 -0.15
C HIS A 313 -6.45 21.14 0.64
N THR A 314 -5.98 20.06 0.03
CA THR A 314 -5.77 18.78 0.72
C THR A 314 -4.33 18.33 0.55
N GLN A 315 -3.79 17.72 1.59
CA GLN A 315 -2.42 17.24 1.59
C GLN A 315 -2.35 15.86 2.25
N SER A 316 -1.55 14.98 1.65
CA SER A 316 -1.13 13.73 2.27
C SER A 316 0.39 13.60 2.13
N ASN A 317 1.04 13.16 3.21
CA ASN A 317 2.48 12.89 3.22
C ASN A 317 2.75 11.45 3.68
N PRO A 318 2.40 10.42 2.87
CA PRO A 318 2.64 9.02 3.22
C PRO A 318 3.95 8.48 2.61
N LEU A 319 4.66 7.65 3.37
CA LEU A 319 5.74 6.81 2.85
C LEU A 319 5.52 5.36 3.27
N PRO A 320 4.90 4.53 2.41
CA PRO A 320 4.88 3.09 2.57
C PRO A 320 6.29 2.52 2.40
N MET A 321 6.70 1.64 3.29
CA MET A 321 8.02 1.04 3.26
C MET A 321 7.97 -0.44 3.65
N CYS A 322 8.79 -1.24 2.97
CA CYS A 322 9.19 -2.56 3.42
C CYS A 322 10.55 -2.45 4.11
N HIS A 323 10.61 -2.78 5.39
CA HIS A 323 11.84 -2.76 6.20
C HIS A 323 12.77 -3.94 5.88
N ARG A 324 12.23 -5.00 5.28
CA ARG A 324 12.98 -6.21 4.91
C ARG A 324 12.72 -6.54 3.44
N PRO A 325 13.26 -5.79 2.48
CA PRO A 325 12.98 -6.02 1.05
C PRO A 325 13.42 -7.41 0.55
N GLY A 326 14.28 -8.14 1.28
CA GLY A 326 14.65 -9.52 0.95
C GLY A 326 13.52 -10.55 1.03
N VAL A 327 12.41 -10.26 1.71
CA VAL A 327 11.24 -11.17 1.73
C VAL A 327 10.31 -10.98 0.52
N LEU A 328 10.62 -10.03 -0.36
CA LEU A 328 9.83 -9.74 -1.54
C LEU A 328 10.38 -10.56 -2.71
N VAL A 329 9.54 -11.44 -3.26
CA VAL A 329 9.94 -12.30 -4.38
C VAL A 329 9.13 -11.94 -5.62
N LYS A 330 9.82 -11.66 -6.72
CA LYS A 330 9.19 -11.43 -8.02
C LYS A 330 9.00 -12.77 -8.73
N LEU A 331 7.78 -13.04 -9.19
CA LEU A 331 7.48 -14.20 -10.02
C LEU A 331 7.27 -13.74 -11.45
N THR A 332 7.87 -14.45 -12.40
CA THR A 332 7.68 -14.21 -13.84
C THR A 332 7.19 -15.48 -14.51
N MET A 333 6.33 -15.34 -15.51
CA MET A 333 6.07 -16.45 -16.44
C MET A 333 7.04 -16.39 -17.61
N ALA A 334 7.61 -17.54 -17.96
CA ALA A 334 8.31 -17.76 -19.24
C ALA A 334 7.38 -18.33 -20.30
#